data_AF-A0A1G8I1M1-F1
#
_entry.id   AF-A0A1G8I1M1-F1
#
_cell.length_a   1.000
_cell.length_b   1.000
_cell.length_c   1.000
_cell.angle_alpha   90.00
_cell.angle_beta   90.00
_cell.angle_gamma   90.00
#
_symmetry.space_group_name_H-M   'P 1'
#
loop_
_entity.id
_entity.type
_entity.pdbx_description
1 polymer ?
#
loop_
_entity_poly.entity_id
_entity_poly.type
_entity_poly.pdbx_seq_one_letter_code
_entity_poly.pdbx_strand_id
1 'polypeptide(L)' 'MITMVDKQTIIHLYRSRGLSKRAIARELDISRKTVHKVIQEYESTLSSDTPS' A
#
# COMPACT_ATOMS: atom_id res chain seq x y z
N MET A 1 11.18 0.27 11.15
CA MET A 1 10.74 1.55 10.57
C MET A 1 10.57 1.31 9.08
N ILE A 2 9.43 1.62 8.47
CA ILE A 2 9.21 1.35 7.04
C ILE A 2 9.84 2.48 6.21
N THR A 3 10.58 2.13 5.16
CA THR A 3 11.24 3.13 4.28
C THR A 3 10.28 3.63 3.20
N MET A 4 10.64 4.72 2.53
CA MET A 4 9.87 5.21 1.37
C MET A 4 9.86 4.20 0.21
N VAL A 5 10.94 3.44 0.05
CA VAL A 5 11.04 2.37 -0.96
C VAL A 5 10.03 1.27 -0.65
N ASP A 6 9.93 0.84 0.62
CA ASP A 6 8.95 -0.17 1.03
C ASP A 6 7.51 0.30 0.80
N LYS A 7 7.22 1.59 1.07
CA LYS A 7 5.90 2.16 0.80
C LYS A 7 5.56 2.11 -0.70
N GLN A 8 6.49 2.48 -1.57
CA GLN A 8 6.30 2.41 -3.02
C GLN A 8 6.12 0.96 -3.50
N THR A 9 6.91 0.02 -2.97
CA THR A 9 6.75 -1.41 -3.30
C THR A 9 5.38 -1.93 -2.90
N ILE A 10 4.87 -1.58 -1.71
CA ILE A 10 3.51 -1.94 -1.27
C ILE A 10 2.46 -1.39 -2.25
N ILE A 11 2.57 -0.11 -2.61
CA ILE A 11 1.62 0.54 -3.53
C ILE A 11 1.69 -0.11 -4.93
N HIS A 12 2.89 -0.42 -5.43
CA HIS A 12 3.07 -1.10 -6.71
C HIS A 12 2.43 -2.49 -6.71
N LEU A 13 2.69 -3.31 -5.68
CA LEU A 13 2.10 -4.65 -5.56
C LEU A 13 0.57 -4.60 -5.45
N TYR A 14 0.04 -3.59 -4.73
CA TYR A 14 -1.39 -3.38 -4.59
C TYR A 14 -2.04 -2.94 -5.91
N ARG A 15 -1.53 -1.88 -6.53
CA ARG A 15 -2.15 -1.21 -7.67
C ARG A 15 -1.84 -1.89 -9.01
N SER A 16 -0.58 -2.25 -9.24
CA SER A 16 -0.11 -2.80 -10.51
C SER A 16 -0.27 -4.30 -10.61
N ARG A 17 -0.11 -5.04 -9.50
CA ARG A 17 -0.24 -6.50 -9.46
C ARG A 17 -1.57 -6.99 -8.91
N GLY A 18 -2.40 -6.10 -8.38
CA GLY A 18 -3.73 -6.46 -7.84
C GLY A 18 -3.65 -7.37 -6.61
N LEU A 19 -2.51 -7.39 -5.90
CA LEU A 19 -2.33 -8.28 -4.76
C LEU A 19 -3.15 -7.80 -3.57
N SER A 20 -3.75 -8.75 -2.84
CA SER A 20 -4.44 -8.43 -1.59
C SER A 20 -3.46 -7.96 -0.52
N LYS A 21 -3.94 -7.15 0.43
CA LYS A 21 -3.15 -6.67 1.60
C LYS A 21 -2.50 -7.83 2.37
N ARG A 22 -3.15 -9.01 2.39
CA ARG A 22 -2.62 -10.25 3.02
C ARG A 22 -1.47 -10.86 2.23
N ALA A 23 -1.56 -10.87 0.90
CA ALA A 23 -0.52 -11.40 0.03
C ALA A 23 0.73 -10.52 0.11
N ILE A 24 0.56 -9.19 0.04
CA ILE A 24 1.66 -8.22 0.15
C ILE A 24 2.40 -8.37 1.49
N ALA A 25 1.67 -8.54 2.60
CA ALA A 25 2.28 -8.72 3.91
C ALA A 25 3.15 -9.98 4.00
N ARG A 26 2.76 -11.07 3.32
CA ARG A 26 3.54 -12.31 3.24
C ARG A 26 4.74 -12.17 2.30
N GLU A 27 4.53 -11.54 1.15
CA GLU A 27 5.56 -11.35 0.13
C GLU A 27 6.74 -10.53 0.66
N LEU A 28 6.44 -9.46 1.40
CA LEU A 28 7.45 -8.52 1.92
C LEU A 28 7.89 -8.84 3.35
N ASP A 29 7.35 -9.90 3.96
CA ASP A 29 7.55 -10.27 5.38
C ASP A 29 7.36 -9.08 6.34
N ILE A 30 6.30 -8.31 6.13
CA ILE A 30 5.97 -7.13 6.95
C ILE A 30 4.62 -7.29 7.63
N SER A 31 4.44 -6.56 8.73
CA SER A 31 3.18 -6.58 9.46
C SER A 31 2.01 -6.15 8.57
N ARG A 32 0.92 -6.91 8.63
CA ARG A 32 -0.33 -6.58 7.91
C ARG A 32 -0.88 -5.21 8.31
N LYS A 33 -0.65 -4.77 9.56
CA LYS A 33 -1.02 -3.42 10.02
C LYS A 33 -0.28 -2.33 9.24
N THR A 34 1.01 -2.54 8.96
CA THR A 34 1.82 -1.61 8.16
C THR A 34 1.30 -1.51 6.74
N VAL A 35 1.06 -2.65 6.09
CA VAL A 35 0.48 -2.69 4.73
C VAL A 35 -0.86 -1.98 4.69
N HIS A 36 -1.72 -2.22 5.68
CA HIS A 36 -3.02 -1.58 5.77
C HIS A 36 -2.90 -0.05 5.86
N LYS A 37 -2.04 0.45 6.75
CA LYS A 37 -1.81 1.90 6.92
C LYS A 37 -1.31 2.56 5.64
N VAL A 38 -0.33 1.96 4.97
CA VAL A 38 0.23 2.50 3.72
C VAL A 38 -0.80 2.55 2.61
N ILE A 39 -1.60 1.48 2.44
CA ILE A 39 -2.67 1.45 1.43
C ILE A 39 -3.76 2.48 1.76
N GLN A 40 -4.13 2.62 3.03
CA GLN A 40 -5.12 3.60 3.46
C GLN A 40 -4.66 5.05 3.22
N GLU A 41 -3.39 5.36 3.52
CA GLU A 41 -2.76 6.65 3.20
C GLU A 41 -2.83 6.91 1.69
N TYR A 42 -2.47 5.92 0.86
CA TYR A 42 -2.52 6.01 -0.60
C TYR A 42 -3.95 6.23 -1.14
N GLU A 43 -4.93 5.45 -0.67
CA GLU A 43 -6.33 5.59 -1.08
C GLU A 43 -6.88 6.97 -0.73
N SER A 44 -6.53 7.49 0.46
CA SER A 44 -6.95 8.83 0.91
C SER A 44 -6.38 9.93 0.01
N THR A 45 -5.12 9.79 -0.46
CA THR A 45 -4.53 10.76 -1.40
C THR A 45 -5.16 10.71 -2.79
N LEU A 46 -5.65 9.54 -3.24
CA LEU A 46 -6.37 9.44 -4.51
C LEU A 46 -7.76 10.07 -4.44
N SER A 47 -8.45 9.91 -3.31
CA SER A 47 -9.81 10.44 -3.14
C SER A 47 -9.87 11.98 -3.10
N SER A 48 -8.78 12.65 -2.73
CA SER A 48 -8.69 14.12 -2.77
C SER A 48 -8.45 14.71 -4.18
N ASP A 49 -8.11 13.87 -5.16
CA ASP A 49 -7.72 14.29 -6.52
C ASP A 49 -8.85 14.10 -7.56
N THR A 50 -10.10 13.96 -7.12
CA THR A 50 -11.26 14.01 -8.03
C THR A 50 -11.84 15.43 -7.99
N PRO A 51 -11.57 16.30 -8.99
CA PRO A 51 -12.30 17.56 -9.11
C PRO A 51 -13.74 17.23 -9.55
N SER A 52 -14.71 17.71 -8.79
CA SER A 52 -16.13 17.74 -9.16
C SER A 52 -16.37 18.58 -10.42
#